data_AF-A0A6L7S7D8-F1
#
_entry.id   AF-A0A6L7S7D8-F1
#
_cell.length_a   1.000
_cell.length_b   1.000
_cell.length_c   1.000
_cell.angle_alpha   90.00
_cell.angle_beta   90.00
_cell.angle_gamma   90.00
#
_symmetry.space_group_name_H-M   'P 1'
#
loop_
_entity.id
_entity.type
_entity.pdbx_description
1 polymer ?
#
loop_
_entity_poly.entity_id
_entity_poly.type
_entity_poly.pdbx_seq_one_letter_code
_entity_poly.pdbx_strand_id
1 'polypeptide(L)'
;MRSPESLRKAKPLPKSIHIDPAATRSATELASRRIPVHSYGRPMAEELQARGADTLIMALRHMMVIRAFEGGVASLKSTGSYGDLTYAYKGPAHLSIGQEAAAVGTAMALTPEDHIFGSHRSHGEFLAKGLAAIQGLGGNALTAIMEAHGDGALLRTVETHLPHETEHDLAENFLLMGLLAEMFMREIGFNGGMGGSMHAFFTPFGAYPNNAIVGASAGIATGAALWMKSEGRESIAVSMVGDGATGCGPVWEALNFAGMAQFERLWDNVGFLPVLFFFTNNFYAMGGQTSGETMSWDRLARIGTGLRDDACHAETVDGTNPLAVADAVQRKRQLLLDGKGPAILDVECYRFSGHSTTDVNAYRTKDEIAAWGAVDPIGTYRDSLVAEGILDTAAADAIQSDVDARMNAVFMAAADPETAPPPRLGNDGTGIGRKMFAGSETPSDGHAPEPLSNPAKVVRIRQNARKSRRGRDADGEPLSPLKAITLRDGLFEAILHAALT
;
A
#
# COMPACT_ATOMS: atom_id res chain seq x y z
N MET A 1 -21.12 3.35 -30.18
CA MET A 1 -19.69 2.99 -30.13
C MET A 1 -19.18 2.78 -31.55
N ARG A 2 -18.03 3.36 -31.90
CA ARG A 2 -17.36 3.09 -33.17
C ARG A 2 -16.89 1.63 -33.19
N SER A 3 -17.01 0.92 -34.31
CA SER A 3 -16.59 -0.49 -34.38
C SER A 3 -15.08 -0.61 -34.13
N PRO A 4 -14.58 -1.71 -33.53
CA PRO A 4 -13.15 -1.93 -33.31
C PRO A 4 -12.30 -1.76 -34.57
N GLU A 5 -12.83 -2.09 -35.75
CA GLU A 5 -12.17 -1.86 -37.05
C GLU A 5 -11.94 -0.39 -37.41
N SER A 6 -12.82 0.52 -36.96
CA SER A 6 -12.70 1.95 -37.27
C SER A 6 -11.68 2.69 -36.40
N LEU A 7 -11.30 2.13 -35.24
CA LEU A 7 -10.18 2.60 -34.43
C LEU A 7 -8.83 2.11 -34.97
N ARG A 8 -8.79 0.95 -35.65
CA ARG A 8 -7.57 0.28 -36.16
C ARG A 8 -6.91 0.92 -37.39
N LYS A 9 -7.62 1.77 -38.16
CA LYS A 9 -7.08 2.40 -39.39
C LYS A 9 -6.41 3.77 -39.17
N ALA A 10 -6.54 4.36 -37.99
CA ALA A 10 -5.87 5.60 -37.67
C ALA A 10 -4.46 5.28 -37.17
N LYS A 11 -3.42 5.59 -37.95
CA LYS A 11 -2.07 5.74 -37.36
C LYS A 11 -2.23 6.73 -36.20
N PRO A 12 -1.80 6.41 -34.97
CA PRO A 12 -1.83 7.38 -33.88
C PRO A 12 -0.90 8.52 -34.29
N LEU A 13 -1.51 9.60 -34.78
CA LEU A 13 -0.81 10.86 -34.98
C LEU A 13 -0.52 11.39 -33.58
N PRO A 14 0.71 11.83 -33.29
CA PRO A 14 0.98 12.49 -32.03
C PRO A 14 0.01 13.67 -31.90
N LYS A 15 -0.81 13.66 -30.85
CA LYS A 15 -1.67 14.80 -30.53
C LYS A 15 -0.78 15.94 -30.06
N SER A 16 -1.14 17.17 -30.41
CA SER A 16 -0.32 18.36 -30.14
C SER A 16 -1.02 19.29 -29.17
N ILE A 17 -0.23 19.90 -28.27
CA ILE A 17 -0.65 21.02 -27.43
C ILE A 17 -0.04 22.26 -28.07
N HIS A 18 -0.88 23.17 -28.57
CA HIS A 18 -0.40 24.40 -29.19
C HIS A 18 0.24 25.31 -28.12
N ILE A 19 1.43 25.83 -28.42
CA ILE A 19 2.13 26.81 -27.58
C ILE A 19 1.94 28.17 -28.24
N ASP A 20 1.08 29.01 -27.67
CA ASP A 20 0.82 30.36 -28.15
C ASP A 20 1.86 31.35 -27.56
N PRO A 21 2.71 32.00 -28.39
CA PRO A 21 3.67 32.99 -27.91
C PRO A 21 3.03 34.19 -27.21
N ALA A 22 1.79 34.55 -27.53
CA ALA A 22 1.08 35.64 -26.86
C ALA A 22 0.74 35.26 -25.41
N ALA A 23 0.24 34.04 -25.19
CA ALA A 23 -0.01 33.51 -23.85
C ALA A 23 1.29 33.37 -23.05
N THR A 24 2.32 32.74 -23.61
CA THR A 24 3.61 32.49 -22.92
C THR A 24 4.35 33.77 -22.50
N ARG A 25 4.14 34.88 -23.23
CA ARG A 25 4.79 36.18 -22.94
C ARG A 25 3.91 37.15 -22.15
N SER A 26 2.67 36.78 -21.85
CA SER A 26 1.77 37.62 -21.06
C SER A 26 2.21 37.66 -19.60
N ALA A 27 2.15 38.85 -18.99
CA ALA A 27 2.36 38.98 -17.55
C ALA A 27 1.14 38.42 -16.81
N THR A 28 1.34 37.38 -16.00
CA THR A 28 0.29 36.72 -15.20
C THR A 28 0.89 36.13 -13.94
N GLU A 29 0.03 35.77 -12.99
CA GLU A 29 0.36 34.97 -11.82
C GLU A 29 -0.17 33.54 -11.98
N LEU A 30 0.46 32.57 -11.30
CA LEU A 30 -0.04 31.21 -11.22
C LEU A 30 -1.05 31.10 -10.08
N ALA A 31 -2.33 30.92 -10.41
CA ALA A 31 -3.34 30.59 -9.43
C ALA A 31 -3.25 29.11 -9.04
N SER A 32 -3.48 28.80 -7.77
CA SER A 32 -3.63 27.44 -7.25
C SER A 32 -4.84 27.38 -6.35
N ARG A 33 -5.50 26.22 -6.33
CA ARG A 33 -6.58 25.92 -5.39
C ARG A 33 -6.07 26.07 -3.95
N ARG A 34 -6.93 26.59 -3.07
CA ARG A 34 -6.69 26.61 -1.63
C ARG A 34 -6.75 25.18 -1.08
N ILE A 35 -5.72 24.79 -0.34
CA ILE A 35 -5.61 23.48 0.31
C ILE A 35 -6.36 23.53 1.64
N PRO A 36 -7.38 22.68 1.87
CA PRO A 36 -8.01 22.56 3.18
C PRO A 36 -7.06 21.95 4.20
N VAL A 37 -7.16 22.41 5.46
CA VAL A 37 -6.36 21.94 6.59
C VAL A 37 -7.31 21.70 7.76
N HIS A 38 -7.34 20.46 8.26
CA HIS A 38 -8.19 20.01 9.36
C HIS A 38 -9.65 20.49 9.24
N SER A 39 -10.20 20.45 8.02
CA SER A 39 -11.52 21.00 7.72
C SER A 39 -12.70 20.11 8.14
N TYR A 40 -12.42 18.89 8.61
CA TYR A 40 -13.45 17.99 9.09
C TYR A 40 -14.02 18.50 10.42
N GLY A 41 -15.35 18.51 10.53
CA GLY A 41 -16.07 18.96 11.72
C GLY A 41 -17.48 18.43 11.79
N ARG A 42 -17.74 17.23 11.24
CA ARG A 42 -19.06 16.60 11.32
C ARG A 42 -19.34 16.22 12.78
N PRO A 43 -20.50 16.60 13.36
CA PRO A 43 -20.87 16.18 14.71
C PRO A 43 -21.00 14.66 14.84
N MET A 44 -20.67 14.10 16.01
CA MET A 44 -20.75 12.65 16.26
C MET A 44 -22.18 12.11 16.07
N ALA A 45 -23.21 12.88 16.42
CA ALA A 45 -24.61 12.49 16.18
C ALA A 45 -24.93 12.26 14.69
N GLU A 46 -24.33 13.05 13.79
CA GLU A 46 -24.49 12.85 12.34
C GLU A 46 -23.68 11.64 11.85
N GLU A 47 -22.49 11.40 12.42
CA GLU A 47 -21.70 10.19 12.14
C GLU A 47 -22.43 8.92 12.60
N LEU A 48 -23.07 8.97 13.77
CA LEU A 48 -23.90 7.89 14.29
C LEU A 48 -25.08 7.61 13.34
N GLN A 49 -25.73 8.65 12.83
CA GLN A 49 -26.81 8.49 11.86
C GLN A 49 -26.30 7.90 10.52
N ALA A 50 -25.13 8.35 10.06
CA ALA A 50 -24.60 7.95 8.76
C ALA A 50 -23.99 6.54 8.75
N ARG A 51 -23.36 6.12 9.85
CA ARG A 51 -22.57 4.88 9.92
C ARG A 51 -23.13 3.83 10.88
N GLY A 52 -23.96 4.23 11.84
CA GLY A 52 -24.46 3.36 12.90
C GLY A 52 -23.44 3.14 14.03
N ALA A 53 -23.96 2.78 15.21
CA ALA A 53 -23.15 2.58 16.43
C ALA A 53 -22.09 1.49 16.25
N ASP A 54 -22.47 0.37 15.64
CA ASP A 54 -21.57 -0.78 15.48
C ASP A 54 -20.31 -0.42 14.69
N THR A 55 -20.44 0.35 13.60
CA THR A 55 -19.28 0.78 12.81
C THR A 55 -18.37 1.72 13.59
N LEU A 56 -18.94 2.61 14.40
CA LEU A 56 -18.17 3.54 15.23
C LEU A 56 -17.43 2.81 16.36
N ILE A 57 -18.07 1.82 16.98
CA ILE A 57 -17.45 0.97 18.01
C ILE A 57 -16.38 0.07 17.39
N MET A 58 -16.61 -0.48 16.19
CA MET A 58 -15.60 -1.27 15.48
C MET A 58 -14.36 -0.46 15.09
N ALA A 59 -14.51 0.82 14.74
CA ALA A 59 -13.34 1.68 14.54
C ALA A 59 -12.47 1.78 15.82
N LEU A 60 -13.10 1.89 17.00
CA LEU A 60 -12.36 1.86 18.27
C LEU A 60 -11.67 0.51 18.49
N ARG A 61 -12.40 -0.61 18.31
CA ARG A 61 -11.85 -1.96 18.45
C ARG A 61 -10.64 -2.16 17.53
N HIS A 62 -10.74 -1.79 16.26
CA HIS A 62 -9.64 -1.98 15.30
C HIS A 62 -8.39 -1.19 15.70
N MET A 63 -8.53 0.03 16.22
CA MET A 63 -7.39 0.78 16.76
C MET A 63 -6.77 0.08 17.97
N MET A 64 -7.60 -0.45 18.89
CA MET A 64 -7.13 -1.24 20.04
C MET A 64 -6.39 -2.52 19.61
N VAL A 65 -6.89 -3.24 18.60
CA VAL A 65 -6.23 -4.42 18.02
C VAL A 65 -4.83 -4.07 17.49
N ILE A 66 -4.71 -2.98 16.73
CA ILE A 66 -3.42 -2.51 16.20
C ILE A 66 -2.46 -2.18 17.34
N ARG A 67 -2.92 -1.41 18.34
CA ARG A 67 -2.12 -1.01 19.50
C ARG A 67 -1.65 -2.21 20.32
N ALA A 68 -2.54 -3.17 20.58
CA ALA A 68 -2.23 -4.37 21.36
C ALA A 68 -1.23 -5.27 20.61
N PHE A 69 -1.42 -5.46 19.30
CA PHE A 69 -0.49 -6.20 18.44
C PHE A 69 0.91 -5.58 18.48
N GLU A 70 1.03 -4.29 18.19
CA GLU A 70 2.34 -3.61 18.18
C GLU A 70 2.94 -3.51 19.59
N GLY A 71 2.12 -3.37 20.63
CA GLY A 71 2.54 -3.42 22.03
C GLY A 71 3.19 -4.75 22.39
N GLY A 72 2.61 -5.87 21.95
CA GLY A 72 3.20 -7.19 22.13
C GLY A 72 4.55 -7.34 21.41
N VAL A 73 4.63 -6.89 20.16
CA VAL A 73 5.90 -6.87 19.39
C VAL A 73 6.95 -6.00 20.07
N ALA A 74 6.56 -4.81 20.55
CA ALA A 74 7.43 -3.89 21.27
C ALA A 74 7.97 -4.51 22.56
N SER A 75 7.11 -5.19 23.32
CA SER A 75 7.46 -5.86 24.57
C SER A 75 8.49 -6.97 24.33
N LEU A 76 8.24 -7.86 23.35
CA LEU A 76 9.18 -8.91 22.97
C LEU A 76 10.53 -8.35 22.51
N LYS A 77 10.51 -7.22 21.78
CA LYS A 77 11.73 -6.59 21.29
C LYS A 77 12.59 -5.96 22.37
N SER A 78 11.95 -5.32 23.35
CA SER A 78 12.63 -4.57 24.40
C SER A 78 13.03 -5.44 25.58
N THR A 79 12.19 -6.42 25.95
CA THR A 79 12.37 -7.23 27.16
C THR A 79 12.63 -8.71 26.90
N GLY A 80 12.34 -9.22 25.68
CA GLY A 80 12.34 -10.66 25.39
C GLY A 80 11.09 -11.39 25.88
N SER A 81 10.10 -10.67 26.41
CA SER A 81 8.87 -11.22 26.98
C SER A 81 7.61 -10.41 26.65
N TYR A 82 6.45 -11.06 26.65
CA TYR A 82 5.12 -10.44 26.54
C TYR A 82 4.12 -11.29 27.32
N GLY A 83 3.59 -10.76 28.44
CA GLY A 83 2.86 -11.59 29.40
C GLY A 83 3.73 -12.75 29.89
N ASP A 84 3.19 -13.97 29.83
CA ASP A 84 3.92 -15.20 30.20
C ASP A 84 4.79 -15.75 29.06
N LEU A 85 4.73 -15.16 27.86
CA LEU A 85 5.54 -15.58 26.73
C LEU A 85 6.98 -15.09 26.88
N THR A 86 7.94 -16.02 26.80
CA THR A 86 9.35 -15.69 26.53
C THR A 86 9.68 -16.08 25.10
N TYR A 87 10.02 -15.10 24.26
CA TYR A 87 10.32 -15.35 22.85
C TYR A 87 11.38 -14.39 22.30
N ALA A 88 12.39 -14.96 21.63
CA ALA A 88 13.48 -14.20 21.04
C ALA A 88 13.12 -13.72 19.64
N TYR A 89 12.48 -12.56 19.52
CA TYR A 89 12.07 -12.01 18.22
C TYR A 89 13.27 -11.55 17.34
N LYS A 90 13.52 -12.28 16.24
CA LYS A 90 14.63 -12.11 15.31
C LYS A 90 14.22 -11.36 14.01
N GLY A 91 13.77 -10.11 14.11
CA GLY A 91 13.51 -9.26 12.92
C GLY A 91 13.51 -7.77 13.25
N PRO A 92 13.53 -6.85 12.27
CA PRO A 92 13.28 -5.44 12.55
C PRO A 92 11.79 -5.21 12.87
N ALA A 93 11.48 -4.24 13.73
CA ALA A 93 10.12 -3.79 13.99
C ALA A 93 10.06 -2.26 13.96
N HIS A 94 9.17 -1.74 13.12
CA HIS A 94 8.89 -0.31 12.99
C HIS A 94 7.43 -0.10 13.36
N LEU A 95 7.21 0.42 14.56
CA LEU A 95 5.89 0.50 15.17
C LEU A 95 5.17 1.78 14.76
N SER A 96 3.90 1.67 14.42
CA SER A 96 2.97 2.77 14.12
C SER A 96 2.22 3.28 15.34
N ILE A 97 2.56 2.86 16.57
CA ILE A 97 1.95 3.34 17.83
C ILE A 97 1.74 4.87 17.83
N GLY A 98 0.48 5.28 17.93
CA GLY A 98 -0.02 6.67 17.84
C GLY A 98 -0.59 7.07 16.47
N GLN A 99 -0.53 6.18 15.48
CA GLN A 99 -1.00 6.40 14.09
C GLN A 99 -2.19 5.49 13.75
N GLU A 100 -2.84 4.88 14.74
CA GLU A 100 -3.90 3.89 14.55
C GLU A 100 -5.13 4.49 13.87
N ALA A 101 -5.51 5.70 14.24
CA ALA A 101 -6.63 6.41 13.65
C ALA A 101 -6.43 6.68 12.15
N ALA A 102 -5.20 7.00 11.73
CA ALA A 102 -4.86 7.18 10.31
C ALA A 102 -5.04 5.87 9.52
N ALA A 103 -4.57 4.74 10.07
CA ALA A 103 -4.73 3.44 9.45
C ALA A 103 -6.20 2.99 9.38
N VAL A 104 -6.91 3.03 10.51
CA VAL A 104 -8.32 2.60 10.61
C VAL A 104 -9.23 3.49 9.78
N GLY A 105 -9.10 4.81 9.90
CA GLY A 105 -9.90 5.76 9.13
C GLY A 105 -9.71 5.58 7.62
N THR A 106 -8.49 5.28 7.17
CA THR A 106 -8.25 4.93 5.77
C THR A 106 -9.02 3.68 5.37
N ALA A 107 -8.88 2.59 6.13
CA ALA A 107 -9.48 1.31 5.79
C ALA A 107 -11.02 1.35 5.80
N MET A 108 -11.64 2.17 6.65
CA MET A 108 -13.10 2.37 6.69
C MET A 108 -13.71 2.87 5.38
N ALA A 109 -12.92 3.50 4.51
CA ALA A 109 -13.37 4.07 3.26
C ALA A 109 -12.98 3.25 2.02
N LEU A 110 -12.34 2.08 2.21
CA LEU A 110 -11.82 1.24 1.13
C LEU A 110 -12.50 -0.14 1.10
N THR A 111 -12.56 -0.76 -0.07
CA THR A 111 -13.04 -2.14 -0.26
C THR A 111 -11.87 -3.09 -0.52
N PRO A 112 -12.02 -4.42 -0.42
CA PRO A 112 -10.94 -5.38 -0.74
C PRO A 112 -10.32 -5.19 -2.14
N GLU A 113 -11.07 -4.64 -3.10
CA GLU A 113 -10.61 -4.34 -4.46
C GLU A 113 -9.73 -3.09 -4.55
N ASP A 114 -9.76 -2.22 -3.54
CA ASP A 114 -8.85 -1.09 -3.42
C ASP A 114 -7.52 -1.58 -2.85
N HIS A 115 -6.42 -1.31 -3.56
CA HIS A 115 -5.10 -1.84 -3.20
C HIS A 115 -4.32 -0.84 -2.36
N ILE A 116 -3.84 -1.24 -1.18
CA ILE A 116 -2.90 -0.44 -0.39
C ILE A 116 -1.47 -0.95 -0.56
N PHE A 117 -0.52 -0.04 -0.73
CA PHE A 117 0.91 -0.34 -0.82
C PHE A 117 1.64 0.34 0.33
N GLY A 118 1.85 -0.41 1.42
CA GLY A 118 2.43 0.08 2.66
C GLY A 118 3.93 0.37 2.61
N SER A 119 4.40 1.12 3.60
CA SER A 119 5.81 1.39 3.85
C SER A 119 6.46 0.29 4.72
N HIS A 120 7.65 0.54 5.28
CA HIS A 120 8.26 -0.34 6.29
C HIS A 120 7.57 -0.28 7.67
N ARG A 121 6.68 0.69 7.89
CA ARG A 121 5.89 0.91 9.11
C ARG A 121 4.40 0.71 8.82
N SER A 122 4.05 -0.50 8.43
CA SER A 122 2.76 -0.80 7.80
C SER A 122 1.93 -1.83 8.55
N HIS A 123 2.31 -2.22 9.78
CA HIS A 123 1.50 -3.17 10.58
C HIS A 123 0.09 -2.63 10.80
N GLY A 124 -0.04 -1.37 11.23
CA GLY A 124 -1.34 -0.72 11.40
C GLY A 124 -2.16 -0.67 10.11
N GLU A 125 -1.56 -0.26 9.00
CA GLU A 125 -2.23 -0.18 7.68
C GLU A 125 -2.68 -1.57 7.18
N PHE A 126 -1.82 -2.58 7.33
CA PHE A 126 -2.10 -3.98 6.98
C PHE A 126 -3.27 -4.53 7.81
N LEU A 127 -3.20 -4.36 9.14
CA LEU A 127 -4.21 -4.85 10.07
C LEU A 127 -5.53 -4.12 9.86
N ALA A 128 -5.52 -2.79 9.75
CA ALA A 128 -6.72 -2.01 9.48
C ALA A 128 -7.41 -2.46 8.18
N LYS A 129 -6.63 -2.67 7.12
CA LYS A 129 -7.15 -3.14 5.83
C LYS A 129 -7.73 -4.55 5.92
N GLY A 130 -7.04 -5.47 6.59
CA GLY A 130 -7.51 -6.84 6.79
C GLY A 130 -8.79 -6.89 7.63
N LEU A 131 -8.84 -6.15 8.75
CA LEU A 131 -10.02 -6.06 9.60
C LEU A 131 -11.21 -5.45 8.85
N ALA A 132 -10.99 -4.39 8.07
CA ALA A 132 -12.04 -3.81 7.22
C ALA A 132 -12.52 -4.79 6.14
N ALA A 133 -11.62 -5.56 5.53
CA ALA A 133 -11.98 -6.59 4.56
C ALA A 133 -12.82 -7.71 5.20
N ILE A 134 -12.46 -8.15 6.41
CA ILE A 134 -13.25 -9.14 7.18
C ILE A 134 -14.67 -8.63 7.44
N GLN A 135 -14.84 -7.34 7.77
CA GLN A 135 -16.17 -6.75 7.97
C GLN A 135 -16.96 -6.63 6.66
N GLY A 136 -16.29 -6.32 5.55
CA GLY A 136 -16.93 -6.05 4.27
C GLY A 136 -17.23 -7.30 3.43
N LEU A 137 -16.49 -8.39 3.65
CA LEU A 137 -16.66 -9.66 2.93
C LEU A 137 -17.71 -10.53 3.62
N GLY A 138 -18.65 -11.08 2.84
CA GLY A 138 -19.62 -12.05 3.35
C GLY A 138 -19.00 -13.43 3.58
N GLY A 139 -19.60 -14.22 4.48
CA GLY A 139 -19.02 -15.47 4.99
C GLY A 139 -18.50 -16.45 3.94
N ASN A 140 -19.29 -16.73 2.89
CA ASN A 140 -18.84 -17.63 1.81
C ASN A 140 -17.56 -17.16 1.10
N ALA A 141 -17.39 -15.84 0.90
CA ALA A 141 -16.20 -15.29 0.26
C ALA A 141 -15.00 -15.31 1.21
N LEU A 142 -15.24 -14.97 2.47
CA LEU A 142 -14.20 -14.95 3.51
C LEU A 142 -13.67 -16.36 3.80
N THR A 143 -14.56 -17.33 3.98
CA THR A 143 -14.21 -18.74 4.15
C THR A 143 -13.41 -19.25 2.94
N ALA A 144 -13.87 -18.99 1.71
CA ALA A 144 -13.16 -19.42 0.51
C ALA A 144 -11.73 -18.82 0.41
N ILE A 145 -11.55 -17.56 0.81
CA ILE A 145 -10.22 -16.92 0.86
C ILE A 145 -9.31 -17.63 1.88
N MET A 146 -9.82 -17.92 3.07
CA MET A 146 -9.04 -18.57 4.13
C MET A 146 -8.69 -20.03 3.79
N GLU A 147 -9.63 -20.78 3.21
CA GLU A 147 -9.42 -22.16 2.76
C GLU A 147 -8.41 -22.24 1.60
N ALA A 148 -8.47 -21.30 0.66
CA ALA A 148 -7.56 -21.27 -0.49
C ALA A 148 -6.13 -20.88 -0.10
N HIS A 149 -5.94 -20.11 0.98
CA HIS A 149 -4.62 -19.65 1.38
C HIS A 149 -3.78 -20.79 1.99
N GLY A 150 -2.63 -21.08 1.36
CA GLY A 150 -1.70 -22.09 1.85
C GLY A 150 -2.35 -23.46 2.04
N ASP A 151 -3.26 -23.83 1.13
CA ASP A 151 -4.08 -25.05 1.19
C ASP A 151 -4.80 -25.22 2.55
N GLY A 152 -5.24 -24.11 3.14
CA GLY A 152 -5.96 -24.03 4.41
C GLY A 152 -5.12 -24.32 5.64
N ALA A 153 -3.79 -24.36 5.53
CA ALA A 153 -2.92 -24.69 6.67
C ALA A 153 -3.06 -23.70 7.82
N LEU A 154 -3.01 -22.39 7.52
CA LEU A 154 -3.20 -21.33 8.51
C LEU A 154 -4.60 -21.41 9.15
N LEU A 155 -5.64 -21.61 8.33
CA LEU A 155 -7.01 -21.75 8.82
C LEU A 155 -7.14 -22.92 9.82
N ARG A 156 -6.67 -24.11 9.45
CA ARG A 156 -6.71 -25.29 10.34
C ARG A 156 -5.94 -25.07 11.65
N THR A 157 -4.79 -24.40 11.60
CA THR A 157 -4.05 -24.04 12.81
C THR A 157 -4.88 -23.13 13.71
N VAL A 158 -5.52 -22.11 13.14
CA VAL A 158 -6.37 -21.18 13.89
C VAL A 158 -7.59 -21.90 14.50
N GLU A 159 -8.29 -22.72 13.72
CA GLU A 159 -9.45 -23.51 14.18
C GLU A 159 -9.08 -24.44 15.35
N THR A 160 -7.88 -25.00 15.32
CA THR A 160 -7.44 -26.00 16.32
C THR A 160 -6.91 -25.34 17.60
N HIS A 161 -6.20 -24.23 17.48
CA HIS A 161 -5.38 -23.70 18.58
C HIS A 161 -5.86 -22.36 19.15
N LEU A 162 -6.81 -21.68 18.49
CA LEU A 162 -7.29 -20.38 18.94
C LEU A 162 -8.79 -20.38 19.24
N PRO A 163 -9.21 -19.71 20.34
CA PRO A 163 -10.62 -19.60 20.68
C PRO A 163 -11.37 -18.76 19.64
N HIS A 164 -12.52 -19.25 19.21
CA HIS A 164 -13.43 -18.57 18.30
C HIS A 164 -14.86 -19.06 18.55
N GLU A 165 -15.83 -18.15 18.50
CA GLU A 165 -17.26 -18.50 18.63
C GLU A 165 -18.02 -18.19 17.33
N THR A 166 -17.51 -17.24 16.55
CA THR A 166 -18.11 -16.77 15.31
C THR A 166 -17.15 -16.89 14.12
N GLU A 167 -17.69 -16.82 12.90
CA GLU A 167 -16.88 -16.73 11.68
C GLU A 167 -15.98 -15.47 11.68
N HIS A 168 -16.46 -14.39 12.29
CA HIS A 168 -15.69 -13.16 12.45
C HIS A 168 -14.48 -13.36 13.37
N ASP A 169 -14.66 -14.01 14.52
CA ASP A 169 -13.56 -14.36 15.43
C ASP A 169 -12.49 -15.21 14.72
N LEU A 170 -12.95 -16.18 13.93
CA LEU A 170 -12.08 -17.09 13.19
C LEU A 170 -11.24 -16.30 12.17
N ALA A 171 -11.87 -15.39 11.43
CA ALA A 171 -11.18 -14.58 10.43
C ALA A 171 -10.25 -13.53 11.05
N GLU A 172 -10.61 -12.92 12.17
CA GLU A 172 -9.74 -12.02 12.92
C GLU A 172 -8.50 -12.78 13.43
N ASN A 173 -8.70 -13.96 14.02
CA ASN A 173 -7.59 -14.83 14.42
C ASN A 173 -6.72 -15.24 13.23
N PHE A 174 -7.31 -15.56 12.07
CA PHE A 174 -6.59 -15.86 10.84
C PHE A 174 -5.69 -14.70 10.39
N LEU A 175 -6.21 -13.47 10.41
CA LEU A 175 -5.44 -12.27 10.09
C LEU A 175 -4.26 -12.07 11.04
N LEU A 176 -4.53 -12.12 12.34
CA LEU A 176 -3.55 -11.86 13.39
C LEU A 176 -2.47 -12.94 13.42
N MET A 177 -2.88 -14.22 13.37
CA MET A 177 -1.98 -15.35 13.35
C MET A 177 -1.12 -15.34 12.09
N GLY A 178 -1.71 -15.08 10.92
CA GLY A 178 -0.97 -15.05 9.65
C GLY A 178 0.11 -13.95 9.61
N LEU A 179 -0.21 -12.74 10.10
CA LEU A 179 0.77 -11.66 10.18
C LEU A 179 1.86 -11.95 11.23
N LEU A 180 1.47 -12.44 12.41
CA LEU A 180 2.45 -12.70 13.46
C LEU A 180 3.36 -13.87 13.12
N ALA A 181 2.81 -14.94 12.54
CA ALA A 181 3.56 -16.07 11.99
C ALA A 181 4.56 -15.60 10.93
N GLU A 182 4.17 -14.68 10.04
CA GLU A 182 5.07 -14.08 9.07
C GLU A 182 6.24 -13.35 9.76
N MET A 183 5.93 -12.53 10.77
CA MET A 183 6.92 -11.79 11.55
C MET A 183 7.85 -12.68 12.37
N PHE A 184 7.35 -13.83 12.84
CA PHE A 184 8.08 -14.82 13.63
C PHE A 184 8.82 -15.85 12.75
N MET A 185 8.81 -15.65 11.43
CA MET A 185 9.41 -16.55 10.45
C MET A 185 8.88 -17.98 10.59
N ARG A 186 7.55 -18.11 10.53
CA ARG A 186 6.82 -19.39 10.56
C ARG A 186 6.25 -19.70 9.18
N GLU A 187 6.18 -21.00 8.85
CA GLU A 187 5.78 -21.48 7.53
C GLU A 187 4.34 -21.10 7.15
N ILE A 188 3.46 -20.97 8.15
CA ILE A 188 2.06 -20.58 7.98
C ILE A 188 1.84 -19.07 7.91
N GLY A 189 2.90 -18.26 7.93
CA GLY A 189 2.81 -16.83 7.68
C GLY A 189 2.31 -16.55 6.26
N PHE A 190 1.69 -15.39 6.04
CA PHE A 190 1.06 -15.06 4.75
C PHE A 190 1.99 -15.18 3.54
N ASN A 191 3.30 -15.02 3.73
CA ASN A 191 4.33 -15.15 2.70
C ASN A 191 5.32 -16.29 3.00
N GLY A 192 4.86 -17.26 3.79
CA GLY A 192 5.63 -18.43 4.21
C GLY A 192 6.76 -18.13 5.19
N GLY A 193 6.66 -17.04 5.97
CA GLY A 193 7.64 -16.65 6.98
C GLY A 193 8.92 -16.04 6.43
N MET A 194 8.89 -15.53 5.20
CA MET A 194 10.09 -15.11 4.46
C MET A 194 10.22 -13.59 4.29
N GLY A 195 9.12 -12.86 4.30
CA GLY A 195 9.08 -11.39 4.17
C GLY A 195 9.29 -10.67 5.50
N GLY A 196 8.83 -11.28 6.60
CA GLY A 196 8.91 -10.70 7.93
C GLY A 196 8.12 -9.39 8.06
N SER A 197 8.48 -8.61 9.08
CA SER A 197 7.78 -7.38 9.48
C SER A 197 7.61 -6.31 8.40
N MET A 198 8.60 -6.12 7.52
CA MET A 198 8.59 -5.01 6.54
C MET A 198 8.06 -5.39 5.15
N HIS A 199 7.78 -6.68 4.90
CA HIS A 199 7.34 -7.18 3.59
C HIS A 199 6.12 -8.09 3.68
N ALA A 200 5.41 -8.09 4.82
CA ALA A 200 4.16 -8.83 4.95
C ALA A 200 3.09 -8.27 3.97
N PHE A 201 2.26 -9.15 3.42
CA PHE A 201 1.13 -8.79 2.56
C PHE A 201 0.13 -9.94 2.47
N PHE A 202 -1.10 -9.62 2.11
CA PHE A 202 -2.16 -10.58 1.88
C PHE A 202 -3.14 -9.96 0.88
N THR A 203 -2.88 -10.23 -0.41
CA THR A 203 -3.59 -9.57 -1.52
C THR A 203 -5.10 -9.82 -1.58
N PRO A 204 -5.67 -10.95 -1.09
CA PRO A 204 -7.13 -11.13 -1.07
C PRO A 204 -7.89 -10.07 -0.27
N PHE A 205 -7.24 -9.42 0.70
CA PHE A 205 -7.82 -8.31 1.47
C PHE A 205 -7.43 -6.93 0.92
N GLY A 206 -6.76 -6.86 -0.24
CA GLY A 206 -6.27 -5.61 -0.81
C GLY A 206 -5.02 -5.05 -0.12
N ALA A 207 -4.37 -5.82 0.76
CA ALA A 207 -3.09 -5.47 1.38
C ALA A 207 -1.93 -6.01 0.52
N TYR A 208 -1.32 -5.15 -0.30
CA TYR A 208 -0.25 -5.51 -1.23
C TYR A 208 1.15 -5.40 -0.58
N PRO A 209 2.20 -5.98 -1.21
CA PRO A 209 3.56 -5.99 -0.67
C PRO A 209 4.04 -4.67 -0.08
N ASN A 210 4.30 -4.68 1.23
CA ASN A 210 4.95 -3.60 1.95
C ASN A 210 6.41 -3.45 1.52
N ASN A 211 6.92 -2.22 1.55
CA ASN A 211 8.24 -1.91 1.02
C ASN A 211 9.19 -1.33 2.08
N ALA A 212 10.34 -1.99 2.24
CA ALA A 212 11.45 -1.46 3.05
C ALA A 212 12.11 -0.21 2.44
N ILE A 213 12.02 -0.05 1.11
CA ILE A 213 12.61 1.08 0.38
C ILE A 213 11.71 2.31 0.51
N VAL A 214 12.23 3.36 1.15
CA VAL A 214 11.49 4.61 1.36
C VAL A 214 11.04 5.20 0.02
N GLY A 215 9.76 5.54 -0.09
CA GLY A 215 9.16 6.13 -1.28
C GLY A 215 8.85 5.15 -2.43
N ALA A 216 9.26 3.87 -2.36
CA ALA A 216 9.03 2.91 -3.44
C ALA A 216 7.55 2.65 -3.72
N SER A 217 6.70 2.67 -2.69
CA SER A 217 5.26 2.47 -2.82
C SER A 217 4.58 3.50 -3.75
N ALA A 218 5.17 4.69 -3.96
CA ALA A 218 4.61 5.71 -4.85
C ALA A 218 4.59 5.25 -6.31
N GLY A 219 5.71 4.72 -6.80
CA GLY A 219 5.82 4.18 -8.16
C GLY A 219 4.97 2.93 -8.35
N ILE A 220 4.99 2.02 -7.37
CA ILE A 220 4.24 0.75 -7.45
C ILE A 220 2.73 1.02 -7.47
N ALA A 221 2.21 1.85 -6.56
CA ALA A 221 0.80 2.20 -6.53
C ALA A 221 0.36 2.92 -7.82
N THR A 222 1.22 3.77 -8.39
CA THR A 222 0.94 4.45 -9.66
C THR A 222 0.86 3.47 -10.83
N GLY A 223 1.75 2.46 -10.86
CA GLY A 223 1.68 1.37 -11.83
C GLY A 223 0.41 0.52 -11.67
N ALA A 224 0.03 0.21 -10.43
CA ALA A 224 -1.21 -0.50 -10.13
C ALA A 224 -2.44 0.31 -10.57
N ALA A 225 -2.45 1.63 -10.34
CA ALA A 225 -3.53 2.51 -10.81
C ALA A 225 -3.61 2.57 -12.34
N LEU A 226 -2.47 2.55 -13.03
CA LEU A 226 -2.44 2.45 -14.50
C LEU A 226 -3.06 1.12 -14.98
N TRP A 227 -2.73 0.01 -14.33
CA TRP A 227 -3.32 -1.29 -14.64
C TRP A 227 -4.83 -1.33 -14.33
N MET A 228 -5.26 -0.86 -13.17
CA MET A 228 -6.68 -0.76 -12.80
C MET A 228 -7.46 0.00 -13.88
N LYS A 229 -6.88 1.11 -14.33
CA LYS A 229 -7.46 1.93 -15.38
C LYS A 229 -7.49 1.23 -16.74
N SER A 230 -6.43 0.55 -17.14
CA SER A 230 -6.40 -0.17 -18.43
C SER A 230 -7.43 -1.30 -18.46
N GLU A 231 -7.69 -1.91 -17.30
CA GLU A 231 -8.69 -2.97 -17.11
C GLU A 231 -10.11 -2.44 -16.81
N GLY A 232 -10.31 -1.12 -16.74
CA GLY A 232 -11.62 -0.53 -16.44
C GLY A 232 -12.16 -0.88 -15.05
N ARG A 233 -11.28 -1.07 -14.07
CA ARG A 233 -11.63 -1.46 -12.69
C ARG A 233 -12.21 -0.27 -11.92
N GLU A 234 -13.27 -0.54 -11.14
CA GLU A 234 -13.87 0.43 -10.22
C GLU A 234 -13.20 0.41 -8.84
N SER A 235 -11.86 0.53 -8.83
CA SER A 235 -11.07 0.58 -7.61
C SER A 235 -9.90 1.54 -7.72
N ILE A 236 -9.31 1.88 -6.57
CA ILE A 236 -8.17 2.79 -6.48
C ILE A 236 -6.92 2.08 -5.96
N ALA A 237 -5.75 2.62 -6.32
CA ALA A 237 -4.49 2.27 -5.68
C ALA A 237 -4.09 3.35 -4.68
N VAL A 238 -3.68 2.95 -3.50
CA VAL A 238 -3.26 3.87 -2.44
C VAL A 238 -1.80 3.65 -2.11
N SER A 239 -1.01 4.69 -2.34
CA SER A 239 0.39 4.74 -1.90
C SER A 239 0.43 5.21 -0.46
N MET A 240 0.83 4.32 0.46
CA MET A 240 0.98 4.63 1.88
C MET A 240 2.46 4.85 2.18
N VAL A 241 2.85 6.11 2.42
CA VAL A 241 4.24 6.50 2.67
C VAL A 241 4.33 7.50 3.83
N GLY A 242 5.49 7.60 4.47
CA GLY A 242 5.72 8.64 5.47
C GLY A 242 6.02 10.00 4.84
N ASP A 243 5.87 11.08 5.62
CA ASP A 243 6.22 12.46 5.24
C ASP A 243 7.67 12.61 4.73
N GLY A 244 8.61 11.90 5.36
CA GLY A 244 10.01 11.84 4.94
C GLY A 244 10.23 11.30 3.52
N ALA A 245 9.28 10.52 2.98
CA ALA A 245 9.40 9.96 1.63
C ALA A 245 9.33 11.04 0.54
N THR A 246 8.84 12.24 0.85
CA THR A 246 8.85 13.37 -0.09
C THR A 246 10.27 13.83 -0.50
N GLY A 247 11.31 13.41 0.25
CA GLY A 247 12.71 13.59 -0.16
C GLY A 247 13.20 12.60 -1.22
N CYS A 248 12.41 11.58 -1.57
CA CYS A 248 12.79 10.54 -2.51
C CYS A 248 12.33 10.86 -3.94
N GLY A 249 13.25 10.77 -4.91
CA GLY A 249 12.97 10.97 -6.34
C GLY A 249 11.77 10.17 -6.89
N PRO A 250 11.63 8.87 -6.59
CA PRO A 250 10.51 8.05 -7.07
C PRO A 250 9.12 8.59 -6.68
N VAL A 251 9.00 9.32 -5.57
CA VAL A 251 7.72 9.94 -5.15
C VAL A 251 7.35 11.07 -6.10
N TRP A 252 8.30 11.94 -6.45
CA TRP A 252 8.09 13.03 -7.40
C TRP A 252 7.86 12.54 -8.83
N GLU A 253 8.57 11.49 -9.24
CA GLU A 253 8.34 10.84 -10.54
C GLU A 253 6.92 10.30 -10.66
N ALA A 254 6.44 9.62 -9.62
CA ALA A 254 5.09 9.08 -9.54
C ALA A 254 4.01 10.18 -9.53
N LEU A 255 4.18 11.22 -8.71
CA LEU A 255 3.28 12.38 -8.65
C LEU A 255 3.19 13.10 -10.00
N ASN A 256 4.34 13.37 -10.62
CA ASN A 256 4.39 14.00 -11.93
C ASN A 256 3.72 13.13 -13.00
N PHE A 257 4.03 11.83 -13.05
CA PHE A 257 3.42 10.92 -14.01
C PHE A 257 1.90 10.87 -13.83
N ALA A 258 1.40 10.68 -12.61
CA ALA A 258 -0.03 10.62 -12.36
C ALA A 258 -0.76 11.93 -12.69
N GLY A 259 -0.11 13.08 -12.52
CA GLY A 259 -0.66 14.42 -12.78
C GLY A 259 -0.53 14.93 -14.22
N MET A 260 0.06 14.17 -15.15
CA MET A 260 0.31 14.64 -16.52
C MET A 260 -0.98 15.03 -17.25
N ALA A 261 -1.05 16.28 -17.72
CA ALA A 261 -2.26 16.80 -18.39
C ALA A 261 -2.67 16.04 -19.66
N GLN A 262 -1.83 15.16 -20.21
CA GLN A 262 -2.18 14.33 -21.37
C GLN A 262 -3.38 13.42 -21.10
N PHE A 263 -3.55 12.95 -19.85
CA PHE A 263 -4.65 12.11 -19.41
C PHE A 263 -6.03 12.75 -19.63
N GLU A 264 -6.07 14.08 -19.63
CA GLU A 264 -7.28 14.88 -19.80
C GLU A 264 -7.32 15.60 -21.15
N ARG A 265 -6.23 16.27 -21.53
CA ARG A 265 -6.19 17.17 -22.70
C ARG A 265 -5.94 16.46 -24.01
N LEU A 266 -5.23 15.34 -23.98
CA LEU A 266 -4.87 14.59 -25.17
C LEU A 266 -5.71 13.33 -25.31
N TRP A 267 -6.13 12.66 -24.25
CA TRP A 267 -6.83 11.38 -24.37
C TRP A 267 -8.32 11.53 -24.09
N ASP A 268 -9.13 11.27 -25.12
CA ASP A 268 -10.57 11.45 -25.06
C ASP A 268 -11.20 10.37 -24.17
N ASN A 269 -11.96 10.79 -23.15
CA ASN A 269 -12.67 9.90 -22.21
C ASN A 269 -11.76 8.94 -21.42
N VAL A 270 -10.51 9.34 -21.17
CA VAL A 270 -9.58 8.54 -20.34
C VAL A 270 -9.59 9.05 -18.91
N GLY A 271 -9.34 10.34 -18.67
CA GLY A 271 -9.22 10.92 -17.31
C GLY A 271 -7.90 10.56 -16.63
N PHE A 272 -7.68 10.98 -15.39
CA PHE A 272 -6.44 10.72 -14.65
C PHE A 272 -6.40 9.36 -13.96
N LEU A 273 -5.22 8.95 -13.49
CA LEU A 273 -5.04 7.67 -12.79
C LEU A 273 -5.76 7.66 -11.44
N PRO A 274 -6.41 6.54 -11.05
CA PRO A 274 -7.08 6.40 -9.76
C PRO A 274 -6.10 6.12 -8.61
N VAL A 275 -5.12 7.02 -8.42
CA VAL A 275 -4.08 6.89 -7.38
C VAL A 275 -4.24 7.95 -6.28
N LEU A 276 -4.27 7.47 -5.03
CA LEU A 276 -4.19 8.30 -3.82
C LEU A 276 -2.78 8.22 -3.23
N PHE A 277 -2.10 9.35 -3.14
CA PHE A 277 -0.85 9.49 -2.40
C PHE A 277 -1.18 9.90 -0.96
N PHE A 278 -1.13 8.92 -0.06
CA PHE A 278 -1.43 9.07 1.35
C PHE A 278 -0.14 9.15 2.15
N PHE A 279 0.09 10.29 2.79
CA PHE A 279 1.24 10.55 3.62
C PHE A 279 0.84 10.43 5.09
N THR A 280 1.32 9.38 5.76
CA THR A 280 1.25 9.26 7.21
C THR A 280 2.32 10.17 7.81
N ASN A 281 1.94 11.41 8.05
CA ASN A 281 2.85 12.47 8.48
C ASN A 281 2.97 12.46 10.00
N ASN A 282 4.05 11.87 10.50
CA ASN A 282 4.36 11.87 11.93
C ASN A 282 5.42 12.93 12.30
N PHE A 283 5.66 13.88 11.40
CA PHE A 283 6.61 15.00 11.50
C PHE A 283 8.10 14.63 11.50
N TYR A 284 8.46 13.34 11.49
CA TYR A 284 9.84 12.88 11.66
C TYR A 284 10.27 11.80 10.65
N ALA A 285 11.31 12.11 9.88
CA ALA A 285 12.04 11.15 9.07
C ALA A 285 13.24 10.59 9.86
N MET A 286 13.03 9.47 10.55
CA MET A 286 13.97 8.98 11.57
C MET A 286 14.15 10.03 12.68
N GLY A 287 15.22 10.82 12.62
CA GLY A 287 15.55 11.86 13.60
C GLY A 287 15.46 13.30 13.09
N GLY A 288 15.24 13.52 11.79
CA GLY A 288 15.07 14.86 11.24
C GLY A 288 13.59 15.24 11.16
N GLN A 289 13.25 16.45 11.60
CA GLN A 289 11.90 16.99 11.43
C GLN A 289 11.69 17.32 9.94
N THR A 290 10.51 17.03 9.40
CA THR A 290 10.25 17.22 7.96
C THR A 290 9.81 18.63 7.62
N SER A 291 9.06 19.30 8.50
CA SER A 291 8.62 20.68 8.29
C SER A 291 9.79 21.66 8.39
N GLY A 292 10.30 22.14 7.25
CA GLY A 292 11.32 23.18 7.15
C GLY A 292 12.75 22.79 7.52
N GLU A 293 12.97 21.71 8.29
CA GLU A 293 14.32 21.23 8.60
C GLU A 293 14.86 20.31 7.49
N THR A 294 14.23 19.15 7.28
CA THR A 294 14.71 18.19 6.25
C THR A 294 13.96 18.26 4.93
N MET A 295 12.78 18.90 4.89
CA MET A 295 12.06 19.22 3.64
C MET A 295 11.86 20.72 3.49
N SER A 296 11.71 21.17 2.24
CA SER A 296 11.56 22.59 1.90
C SER A 296 10.13 23.15 2.08
N TRP A 297 9.21 22.34 2.60
CA TRP A 297 7.82 22.72 2.85
C TRP A 297 7.57 22.91 4.36
N ASP A 298 6.62 23.79 4.70
CA ASP A 298 6.11 24.01 6.06
C ASP A 298 4.97 23.04 6.42
N ARG A 299 4.21 22.62 5.40
CA ARG A 299 3.17 21.59 5.48
C ARG A 299 3.15 20.78 4.19
N LEU A 300 3.09 19.45 4.30
CA LEU A 300 3.35 18.54 3.19
C LEU A 300 2.37 18.76 2.05
N ALA A 301 1.08 18.95 2.35
CA ALA A 301 0.06 19.15 1.30
C ALA A 301 0.41 20.26 0.29
N ARG A 302 1.25 21.24 0.67
CA ARG A 302 1.73 22.32 -0.21
C ARG A 302 2.39 21.80 -1.50
N ILE A 303 3.01 20.61 -1.48
CA ILE A 303 3.66 20.06 -2.68
C ILE A 303 2.70 19.94 -3.87
N GLY A 304 1.40 19.74 -3.62
CA GLY A 304 0.38 19.67 -4.67
C GLY A 304 0.31 20.94 -5.52
N THR A 305 0.49 22.11 -4.90
CA THR A 305 0.47 23.42 -5.61
C THR A 305 1.60 23.58 -6.62
N GLY A 306 2.73 22.88 -6.41
CA GLY A 306 3.86 22.90 -7.33
C GLY A 306 3.65 22.03 -8.57
N LEU A 307 2.63 21.16 -8.57
CA LEU A 307 2.39 20.18 -9.63
C LEU A 307 1.24 20.60 -10.55
N ARG A 308 0.13 21.09 -9.97
CA ARG A 308 -1.12 21.38 -10.70
C ARG A 308 -1.88 22.55 -10.08
N ASP A 309 -2.72 23.19 -10.89
CA ASP A 309 -3.60 24.30 -10.48
C ASP A 309 -4.70 23.87 -9.49
N ASP A 310 -5.18 22.63 -9.62
CA ASP A 310 -6.06 21.96 -8.64
C ASP A 310 -5.34 21.47 -7.38
N ALA A 311 -4.03 21.72 -7.27
CA ALA A 311 -3.13 21.26 -6.23
C ALA A 311 -3.12 19.73 -6.03
N CYS A 312 -3.39 18.94 -7.07
CA CYS A 312 -3.58 17.48 -6.99
C CYS A 312 -4.61 17.09 -5.91
N HIS A 313 -5.65 17.91 -5.76
CA HIS A 313 -6.67 17.76 -4.71
C HIS A 313 -6.09 17.62 -3.29
N ALA A 314 -4.92 18.21 -3.01
CA ALA A 314 -4.24 18.09 -1.72
C ALA A 314 -5.11 18.60 -0.56
N GLU A 315 -4.97 17.95 0.59
CA GLU A 315 -5.65 18.27 1.84
C GLU A 315 -4.82 17.77 3.02
N THR A 316 -4.73 18.57 4.08
CA THR A 316 -4.16 18.15 5.37
C THR A 316 -5.28 17.75 6.31
N VAL A 317 -5.17 16.56 6.91
CA VAL A 317 -6.21 15.93 7.73
C VAL A 317 -5.65 15.65 9.13
N ASP A 318 -6.52 15.77 10.14
CA ASP A 318 -6.19 15.31 11.50
C ASP A 318 -6.16 13.78 11.52
N GLY A 319 -4.95 13.22 11.62
CA GLY A 319 -4.69 11.78 11.64
C GLY A 319 -4.92 11.13 13.01
N THR A 320 -5.29 11.89 14.03
CA THR A 320 -5.68 11.37 15.36
C THR A 320 -7.18 11.05 15.43
N ASN A 321 -7.97 11.53 14.45
CA ASN A 321 -9.40 11.28 14.35
C ASN A 321 -9.72 10.31 13.18
N PRO A 322 -10.16 9.07 13.45
CA PRO A 322 -10.41 8.09 12.38
C PRO A 322 -11.56 8.52 11.44
N LEU A 323 -12.53 9.30 11.93
CA LEU A 323 -13.67 9.76 11.13
C LEU A 323 -13.28 10.88 10.17
N ALA A 324 -12.34 11.75 10.59
CA ALA A 324 -11.78 12.78 9.71
C ALA A 324 -11.02 12.16 8.53
N VAL A 325 -10.22 11.12 8.81
CA VAL A 325 -9.48 10.38 7.78
C VAL A 325 -10.43 9.61 6.88
N ALA A 326 -11.44 8.92 7.42
CA ALA A 326 -12.43 8.19 6.63
C ALA A 326 -13.22 9.11 5.68
N ASP A 327 -13.67 10.27 6.15
CA ASP A 327 -14.35 11.26 5.32
C ASP A 327 -13.44 11.77 4.19
N ALA A 328 -12.18 12.09 4.50
CA ALA A 328 -11.22 12.54 3.51
C ALA A 328 -10.94 11.48 2.45
N VAL A 329 -10.65 10.24 2.86
CA VAL A 329 -10.39 9.12 1.94
C VAL A 329 -11.63 8.81 1.09
N GLN A 330 -12.83 8.82 1.66
CA GLN A 330 -14.07 8.62 0.91
C GLN A 330 -14.26 9.68 -0.18
N ARG A 331 -14.03 10.96 0.15
CA ARG A 331 -14.08 12.06 -0.83
C ARG A 331 -13.02 11.92 -1.92
N LYS A 332 -11.78 11.56 -1.57
CA LYS A 332 -10.73 11.35 -2.58
C LYS A 332 -11.01 10.13 -3.44
N ARG A 333 -11.48 9.02 -2.86
CA ARG A 333 -11.87 7.80 -3.58
C ARG A 333 -12.89 8.12 -4.66
N GLN A 334 -13.94 8.89 -4.35
CA GLN A 334 -14.93 9.29 -5.35
C GLN A 334 -14.29 10.13 -6.48
N LEU A 335 -13.42 11.10 -6.16
CA LEU A 335 -12.72 11.89 -7.17
C LEU A 335 -11.86 11.03 -8.10
N LEU A 336 -11.19 10.02 -7.54
CA LEU A 336 -10.33 9.11 -8.29
C LEU A 336 -11.13 8.20 -9.22
N LEU A 337 -12.26 7.66 -8.75
CA LEU A 337 -13.19 6.88 -9.57
C LEU A 337 -13.85 7.72 -10.67
N ASP A 338 -14.10 9.01 -10.41
CA ASP A 338 -14.57 9.97 -11.40
C ASP A 338 -13.50 10.37 -12.44
N GLY A 339 -12.28 9.83 -12.35
CA GLY A 339 -11.17 10.16 -13.26
C GLY A 339 -10.58 11.55 -13.05
N LYS A 340 -10.78 12.16 -11.87
CA LYS A 340 -10.29 13.50 -11.49
C LYS A 340 -8.98 13.44 -10.67
N GLY A 341 -8.29 12.31 -10.65
CA GLY A 341 -7.04 12.15 -9.92
C GLY A 341 -5.87 12.97 -10.48
N PRO A 342 -4.65 12.80 -9.94
CA PRO A 342 -4.35 12.11 -8.70
C PRO A 342 -4.83 12.91 -7.47
N ALA A 343 -4.82 12.28 -6.29
CA ALA A 343 -5.13 12.94 -5.03
C ALA A 343 -3.96 12.84 -4.04
N ILE A 344 -3.74 13.88 -3.23
CA ILE A 344 -2.78 13.89 -2.12
C ILE A 344 -3.53 14.04 -0.79
N LEU A 345 -3.17 13.24 0.21
CA LEU A 345 -3.57 13.42 1.60
C LEU A 345 -2.33 13.51 2.49
N ASP A 346 -2.23 14.59 3.24
CA ASP A 346 -1.26 14.81 4.30
C ASP A 346 -1.95 14.55 5.64
N VAL A 347 -1.72 13.38 6.23
CA VAL A 347 -2.43 12.95 7.43
C VAL A 347 -1.50 13.15 8.63
N GLU A 348 -1.65 14.30 9.29
CA GLU A 348 -0.86 14.72 10.44
C GLU A 348 -1.26 13.88 11.67
N CYS A 349 -0.35 13.02 12.10
CA CYS A 349 -0.49 12.12 13.25
C CYS A 349 0.82 12.14 14.05
N TYR A 350 0.99 11.23 15.00
CA TYR A 350 2.23 11.22 15.78
C TYR A 350 2.69 9.80 16.12
N ARG A 351 4.02 9.60 16.14
CA ARG A 351 4.64 8.33 16.49
C ARG A 351 5.09 8.37 17.94
N PHE A 352 4.45 7.64 18.85
CA PHE A 352 4.86 7.67 20.27
C PHE A 352 6.18 6.93 20.51
N SER A 353 6.48 5.90 19.71
CA SER A 353 7.74 5.16 19.80
C SER A 353 8.91 5.89 19.13
N GLY A 354 10.14 5.41 19.37
CA GLY A 354 11.29 5.70 18.51
C GLY A 354 11.05 5.27 17.06
N HIS A 355 11.95 5.65 16.14
CA HIS A 355 11.87 5.29 14.73
C HIS A 355 11.76 3.77 14.52
N SER A 356 12.58 3.02 15.25
CA SER A 356 12.52 1.57 15.38
C SER A 356 12.67 1.20 16.85
N THR A 357 12.53 -0.09 17.18
CA THR A 357 12.73 -0.58 18.55
C THR A 357 14.16 -0.40 19.07
N THR A 358 15.11 0.02 18.24
CA THR A 358 16.51 0.29 18.62
C THR A 358 16.84 1.78 18.68
N ASP A 359 15.90 2.66 18.35
CA ASP A 359 16.10 4.11 18.37
C ASP A 359 15.82 4.70 19.76
N VAL A 360 16.81 5.40 20.31
CA VAL A 360 16.76 6.01 21.65
C VAL A 360 16.01 7.34 21.70
N ASN A 361 15.56 7.86 20.55
CA ASN A 361 14.70 9.04 20.47
C ASN A 361 15.31 10.35 21.04
N ALA A 362 16.55 10.66 20.64
CA ALA A 362 17.29 11.81 21.18
C ALA A 362 16.88 13.19 20.61
N TYR A 363 16.02 13.22 19.60
CA TYR A 363 15.65 14.41 18.81
C TYR A 363 14.30 15.01 19.18
N ARG A 364 13.55 14.38 20.11
CA ARG A 364 12.24 14.85 20.58
C ARG A 364 12.28 15.18 22.05
N THR A 365 11.59 16.25 22.44
CA THR A 365 11.51 16.63 23.85
C THR A 365 10.49 15.77 24.60
N LYS A 366 10.66 15.63 25.92
CA LYS A 366 9.67 14.95 26.76
C LYS A 366 8.32 15.69 26.77
N ASP A 367 8.36 17.03 26.71
CA ASP A 367 7.17 17.87 26.71
C ASP A 367 6.35 17.67 25.42
N GLU A 368 7.02 17.58 24.27
CA GLU A 368 6.38 17.25 22.99
C GLU A 368 5.71 15.87 23.04
N ILE A 369 6.42 14.85 23.52
CA ILE A 369 5.87 13.49 23.64
C ILE A 369 4.67 13.48 24.59
N ALA A 370 4.73 14.19 25.72
CA ALA A 370 3.63 14.28 26.67
C ALA A 370 2.41 15.03 26.07
N ALA A 371 2.66 16.11 25.32
CA ALA A 371 1.60 16.87 24.65
C ALA A 371 0.85 16.01 23.62
N TRP A 372 1.57 15.25 22.80
CA TRP A 372 0.95 14.32 21.86
C TRP A 372 0.31 13.11 22.55
N GLY A 373 0.86 12.65 23.68
CA GLY A 373 0.25 11.60 24.49
C GLY A 373 -1.10 12.01 25.10
N ALA A 374 -1.32 13.30 25.35
CA ALA A 374 -2.60 13.81 25.83
C ALA A 374 -3.71 13.78 24.77
N VAL A 375 -3.35 13.60 23.50
CA VAL A 375 -4.27 13.47 22.36
C VAL A 375 -4.12 12.10 21.68
N ASP A 376 -3.90 11.04 22.48
CA ASP A 376 -3.87 9.66 21.97
C ASP A 376 -5.18 9.37 21.19
N PRO A 377 -5.09 8.91 19.93
CA PRO A 377 -6.26 8.65 19.10
C PRO A 377 -7.24 7.66 19.74
N ILE A 378 -6.77 6.64 20.45
CA ILE A 378 -7.64 5.64 21.08
C ILE A 378 -8.40 6.24 22.25
N GLY A 379 -7.68 6.94 23.15
CA GLY A 379 -8.28 7.56 24.33
C GLY A 379 -9.30 8.64 23.95
N THR A 380 -8.89 9.55 23.07
CA THR A 380 -9.75 10.65 22.60
C THR A 380 -11.01 10.15 21.90
N TYR A 381 -10.87 9.14 21.03
CA TYR A 381 -12.02 8.57 20.32
C TYR A 381 -12.94 7.79 21.27
N ARG A 382 -12.39 6.96 22.18
CA ARG A 382 -13.17 6.27 23.22
C ARG A 382 -14.00 7.26 24.05
N ASP A 383 -13.38 8.32 24.54
CA ASP A 383 -14.06 9.31 25.37
C ASP A 383 -15.16 10.04 24.58
N SER A 384 -14.96 10.28 23.28
CA SER A 384 -16.01 10.85 22.42
C SER A 384 -17.22 9.94 22.24
N LEU A 385 -17.02 8.62 22.09
CA LEU A 385 -18.12 7.66 22.00
C LEU A 385 -18.90 7.54 23.31
N VAL A 386 -18.19 7.63 24.44
CA VAL A 386 -18.79 7.61 25.78
C VAL A 386 -19.59 8.88 26.06
N ALA A 387 -19.05 10.05 25.71
CA ALA A 387 -19.74 11.33 25.88
C ALA A 387 -21.07 11.39 25.11
N GLU A 388 -21.14 10.74 23.95
CA GLU A 388 -22.33 10.70 23.09
C GLU A 388 -23.25 9.51 23.40
N GLY A 389 -22.92 8.69 24.41
CA GLY A 389 -23.73 7.55 24.85
C GLY A 389 -23.80 6.41 23.84
N ILE A 390 -22.87 6.35 22.89
CA ILE A 390 -22.77 5.27 21.88
C ILE A 390 -22.22 3.99 22.52
N LEU A 391 -21.34 4.15 23.49
CA LEU A 391 -20.66 3.08 24.22
C LEU A 391 -20.50 3.54 25.67
N ASP A 392 -20.71 2.67 26.66
CA ASP A 392 -20.36 3.02 28.05
C ASP A 392 -18.91 2.62 28.39
N THR A 393 -18.39 3.13 29.50
CA THR A 393 -17.01 2.85 29.95
C THR A 393 -16.77 1.36 30.16
N ALA A 394 -17.74 0.63 30.70
CA ALA A 394 -17.58 -0.79 31.01
C ALA A 394 -17.51 -1.64 29.72
N ALA A 395 -18.31 -1.30 28.72
CA ALA A 395 -18.27 -1.93 27.41
C ALA A 395 -16.96 -1.61 26.66
N ALA A 396 -16.46 -0.38 26.76
CA ALA A 396 -15.15 -0.02 26.20
C ALA A 396 -14.00 -0.82 26.85
N ASP A 397 -14.03 -0.99 28.18
CA ASP A 397 -13.03 -1.77 28.92
C ASP A 397 -13.14 -3.28 28.62
N ALA A 398 -14.35 -3.77 28.36
CA ALA A 398 -14.58 -5.15 27.92
C ALA A 398 -13.99 -5.41 26.52
N ILE A 399 -14.11 -4.46 25.59
CA ILE A 399 -13.47 -4.55 24.26
C ILE A 399 -11.95 -4.66 24.41
N GLN A 400 -11.34 -3.80 25.23
CA GLN A 400 -9.89 -3.84 25.46
C GLN A 400 -9.46 -5.19 26.06
N SER A 401 -10.21 -5.69 27.04
CA SER A 401 -9.93 -6.97 27.71
C SER A 401 -10.02 -8.15 26.74
N ASP A 402 -11.02 -8.16 25.85
CA ASP A 402 -11.14 -9.18 24.79
C ASP A 402 -9.96 -9.12 23.81
N VAL A 403 -9.59 -7.92 23.35
CA VAL A 403 -8.45 -7.72 22.45
C VAL A 403 -7.15 -8.24 23.09
N ASP A 404 -6.90 -7.90 24.35
CA ASP A 404 -5.70 -8.32 25.08
C ASP A 404 -5.65 -9.85 25.25
N ALA A 405 -6.78 -10.47 25.61
CA ALA A 405 -6.89 -11.93 25.73
C ALA A 405 -6.61 -12.63 24.39
N ARG A 406 -7.17 -12.10 23.29
CA ARG A 406 -6.96 -12.61 21.94
C ARG A 406 -5.51 -12.46 21.50
N MET A 407 -4.90 -11.29 21.68
CA MET A 407 -3.48 -11.09 21.37
C MET A 407 -2.61 -12.07 22.14
N ASN A 408 -2.85 -12.25 23.44
CA ASN A 408 -2.08 -13.20 24.23
C ASN A 408 -2.17 -14.63 23.66
N ALA A 409 -3.38 -15.10 23.31
CA ALA A 409 -3.56 -16.42 22.69
C ALA A 409 -2.83 -16.55 21.36
N VAL A 410 -2.95 -15.55 20.47
CA VAL A 410 -2.29 -15.54 19.16
C VAL A 410 -0.76 -15.52 19.30
N PHE A 411 -0.22 -14.72 20.21
CA PHE A 411 1.23 -14.64 20.45
C PHE A 411 1.79 -15.96 20.97
N MET A 412 1.10 -16.61 21.92
CA MET A 412 1.48 -17.92 22.43
C MET A 412 1.49 -18.97 21.32
N ALA A 413 0.43 -19.01 20.49
CA ALA A 413 0.31 -19.95 19.38
C ALA A 413 1.39 -19.73 18.30
N ALA A 414 1.65 -18.49 17.89
CA ALA A 414 2.66 -18.19 16.86
C ALA A 414 4.10 -18.46 17.33
N ALA A 415 4.36 -18.33 18.63
CA ALA A 415 5.66 -18.57 19.23
C ALA A 415 5.98 -20.06 19.38
N ASP A 416 4.97 -20.92 19.53
CA ASP A 416 5.13 -22.37 19.68
C ASP A 416 5.50 -23.03 18.34
N PRO A 417 6.67 -23.67 18.20
CA PRO A 417 7.07 -24.35 16.97
C PRO A 417 6.24 -25.60 16.62
N GLU A 418 5.51 -26.19 17.57
CA GLU A 418 4.59 -27.30 17.27
C GLU A 418 3.31 -26.78 16.61
N THR A 419 2.79 -25.66 17.10
CA THR A 419 1.63 -24.96 16.52
C THR A 419 1.97 -24.26 15.20
N ALA A 420 3.11 -23.58 15.14
CA ALA A 420 3.57 -22.80 14.00
C ALA A 420 5.04 -23.14 13.66
N PRO A 421 5.29 -24.15 12.82
CA PRO A 421 6.65 -24.59 12.52
C PRO A 421 7.44 -23.57 11.68
N PRO A 422 8.79 -23.55 11.80
CA PRO A 422 9.62 -22.72 10.93
C PRO A 422 9.60 -23.21 9.46
N PRO A 423 9.81 -22.33 8.47
CA PRO A 423 9.86 -22.68 7.06
C PRO A 423 10.91 -23.74 6.74
N ARG A 424 10.52 -24.75 5.94
CA ARG A 424 11.43 -25.80 5.47
C ARG A 424 11.90 -25.48 4.05
N LEU A 425 13.14 -25.00 3.89
CA LEU A 425 13.72 -24.69 2.58
C LEU A 425 14.32 -25.92 1.85
N GLY A 426 14.50 -27.03 2.56
CA GLY A 426 15.22 -28.20 2.06
C GLY A 426 16.73 -27.97 1.95
N ASN A 427 17.49 -29.05 1.81
CA ASN A 427 18.97 -29.02 1.77
C ASN A 427 19.54 -28.98 0.34
N ASP A 428 18.68 -28.83 -0.68
CA ASP A 428 19.07 -28.90 -2.10
C ASP A 428 19.52 -27.55 -2.68
N GLY A 429 19.50 -26.48 -1.88
CA GLY A 429 19.91 -25.13 -2.30
C GLY A 429 18.91 -24.39 -3.19
N THR A 430 17.76 -24.99 -3.52
CA THR A 430 16.76 -24.41 -4.44
C THR A 430 15.50 -23.89 -3.75
N GLY A 431 15.37 -24.09 -2.43
CA GLY A 431 14.20 -23.69 -1.63
C GLY A 431 13.80 -22.22 -1.78
N ILE A 432 14.77 -21.31 -1.77
CA ILE A 432 14.50 -19.86 -1.96
C ILE A 432 13.99 -19.60 -3.38
N GLY A 433 14.63 -20.18 -4.40
CA GLY A 433 14.21 -20.01 -5.80
C GLY A 433 12.78 -20.48 -6.04
N ARG A 434 12.39 -21.62 -5.46
CA ARG A 434 11.01 -22.13 -5.53
C ARG A 434 9.97 -21.20 -4.90
N LYS A 435 10.35 -20.38 -3.92
CA LYS A 435 9.47 -19.37 -3.31
C LYS A 435 9.47 -18.02 -4.06
N MET A 436 10.54 -17.69 -4.78
CA MET A 436 10.65 -16.43 -5.53
C MET A 436 9.91 -16.46 -6.88
N PHE A 437 9.84 -17.61 -7.53
CA PHE A 437 9.18 -17.75 -8.83
C PHE A 437 7.84 -18.45 -8.66
N ALA A 438 6.78 -17.91 -9.27
CA ALA A 438 5.43 -18.46 -9.21
C ALA A 438 5.29 -19.86 -9.85
N GLY A 439 6.34 -20.33 -10.56
CA GLY A 439 6.38 -21.65 -11.21
C GLY A 439 5.26 -21.89 -12.23
N SER A 440 4.53 -20.82 -12.57
CA SER A 440 3.34 -20.81 -13.40
C SER A 440 3.48 -19.71 -14.44
N GLU A 441 3.06 -20.03 -15.66
CA GLU A 441 2.87 -19.05 -16.71
C GLU A 441 1.41 -18.61 -16.65
N THR A 442 1.17 -17.31 -16.45
CA THR A 442 -0.17 -16.76 -16.67
C THR A 442 -0.34 -16.64 -18.19
N PRO A 443 -1.29 -17.35 -18.81
CA PRO A 443 -1.56 -17.16 -20.22
C PRO A 443 -1.93 -15.69 -20.41
N SER A 444 -1.30 -15.02 -21.38
CA SER A 444 -1.88 -13.78 -21.89
C SER A 444 -3.33 -14.08 -22.28
N ASP A 445 -4.20 -13.12 -22.05
CA ASP A 445 -5.59 -12.95 -22.44
C ASP A 445 -5.87 -13.14 -23.96
N GLY A 446 -4.92 -13.75 -24.68
CA GLY A 446 -5.00 -14.13 -26.08
C GLY A 446 -4.81 -12.94 -27.02
N HIS A 447 -4.58 -11.74 -26.48
CA HIS A 447 -4.34 -10.56 -27.28
C HIS A 447 -2.85 -10.44 -27.60
N ALA A 448 -2.44 -10.94 -28.76
CA ALA A 448 -1.11 -10.66 -29.29
C ALA A 448 -0.92 -9.14 -29.32
N PRO A 449 0.09 -8.58 -28.63
CA PRO A 449 0.23 -7.14 -28.52
C PRO A 449 0.46 -6.57 -29.92
N GLU A 450 -0.33 -5.58 -30.31
CA GLU A 450 -0.26 -5.01 -31.65
C GLU A 450 1.00 -4.13 -31.75
N PRO A 451 1.99 -4.49 -32.59
CA PRO A 451 3.23 -3.75 -32.62
C PRO A 451 3.00 -2.35 -33.20
N LEU A 452 3.53 -1.32 -32.53
CA LEU A 452 3.44 0.10 -32.95
C LEU A 452 3.93 0.35 -34.40
N SER A 453 4.73 -0.57 -34.94
CA SER A 453 5.13 -0.59 -36.33
C SER A 453 5.34 -2.02 -36.82
N ASN A 454 5.16 -2.26 -38.12
CA ASN A 454 5.48 -3.56 -38.72
C ASN A 454 6.95 -3.94 -38.42
N PRO A 455 7.21 -5.06 -37.73
CA PRO A 455 8.56 -5.55 -37.40
C PRO A 455 9.54 -5.57 -38.57
N ALA A 456 9.07 -5.88 -39.78
CA ALA A 456 9.90 -5.90 -40.99
C ALA A 456 10.42 -4.50 -41.41
N LYS A 457 9.82 -3.43 -40.89
CA LYS A 457 10.26 -2.04 -41.14
C LYS A 457 11.28 -1.56 -40.10
N VAL A 458 11.40 -2.26 -38.96
CA VAL A 458 12.35 -1.92 -37.90
C VAL A 458 13.78 -1.98 -38.46
N VAL A 459 14.54 -0.89 -38.26
CA VAL A 459 15.89 -0.74 -38.82
C VAL A 459 16.80 -1.87 -38.36
N ARG A 460 16.74 -2.23 -37.06
CA ARG A 460 17.54 -3.32 -36.48
C ARG A 460 17.24 -4.67 -37.14
N ILE A 461 15.97 -5.03 -37.37
CA ILE A 461 15.58 -6.28 -38.04
C ILE A 461 16.13 -6.32 -39.47
N ARG A 462 16.00 -5.23 -40.23
CA ARG A 462 16.54 -5.15 -41.61
C ARG A 462 18.07 -5.24 -41.66
N GLN A 463 18.75 -4.72 -40.65
CA GLN A 463 20.20 -4.85 -40.53
C GLN A 463 20.61 -6.29 -40.20
N ASN A 464 19.93 -6.90 -39.22
CA ASN A 464 20.21 -8.28 -38.81
C ASN A 464 19.94 -9.29 -39.93
N ALA A 465 18.90 -9.09 -40.74
CA ALA A 465 18.57 -9.96 -41.87
C ALA A 465 19.69 -10.08 -42.92
N ARG A 466 20.66 -9.15 -42.92
CA ARG A 466 21.82 -9.16 -43.83
C ARG A 466 23.06 -9.81 -43.20
N LYS A 467 23.00 -10.16 -41.92
CA LYS A 467 24.10 -10.76 -41.18
C LYS A 467 24.03 -12.28 -41.25
N SER A 468 25.19 -12.92 -41.24
CA SER A 468 25.32 -14.36 -41.07
C SER A 468 24.87 -14.78 -39.68
N ARG A 469 24.00 -15.79 -39.62
CA ARG A 469 23.66 -16.50 -38.36
C ARG A 469 24.74 -17.49 -37.94
N ARG A 470 25.69 -17.79 -38.83
CA ARG A 470 26.89 -18.57 -38.52
C ARG A 470 28.00 -17.59 -38.18
N GLY A 471 28.62 -17.72 -37.02
CA GLY A 471 29.71 -16.83 -36.59
C GLY A 471 31.02 -16.99 -37.38
N ARG A 472 31.02 -17.81 -38.44
CA ARG A 472 32.17 -18.15 -39.27
C ARG A 472 31.82 -18.09 -40.74
N ASP A 473 32.81 -17.80 -41.59
CA ASP A 473 32.67 -17.81 -43.04
C ASP A 473 32.81 -19.23 -43.63
N ALA A 474 32.87 -19.32 -44.96
CA ALA A 474 32.94 -20.59 -45.68
C ALA A 474 34.25 -21.36 -45.43
N ASP A 475 35.31 -20.64 -45.06
CA ASP A 475 36.65 -21.20 -44.79
C ASP A 475 36.84 -21.51 -43.30
N GLY A 476 35.83 -21.24 -42.47
CA GLY A 476 35.83 -21.51 -41.04
C GLY A 476 36.39 -20.37 -40.19
N GLU A 477 36.73 -19.23 -40.77
CA GLU A 477 37.28 -18.08 -40.05
C GLU A 477 36.18 -17.25 -39.36
N PRO A 478 36.44 -16.65 -38.18
CA PRO A 478 35.44 -15.85 -37.47
C PRO A 478 34.98 -14.63 -38.28
N LEU A 479 33.67 -14.46 -38.43
CA LEU A 479 33.09 -13.27 -39.03
C LEU A 479 33.12 -12.09 -38.08
N SER A 480 33.32 -10.88 -38.62
CA SER A 480 33.29 -9.66 -37.81
C SER A 480 31.90 -9.37 -37.23
N PRO A 481 31.79 -8.61 -36.13
CA PRO A 481 30.49 -8.25 -35.51
C PRO A 481 29.52 -7.48 -36.43
N LEU A 482 30.03 -6.91 -37.54
CA LEU A 482 29.21 -6.26 -38.56
C LEU A 482 28.58 -7.27 -39.54
N LYS A 483 29.23 -8.43 -39.73
CA LYS A 483 28.84 -9.48 -40.68
C LYS A 483 28.12 -10.66 -40.02
N ALA A 484 28.28 -10.86 -38.71
CA ALA A 484 27.60 -11.92 -37.96
C ALA A 484 26.61 -11.37 -36.93
N ILE A 485 25.54 -12.14 -36.67
CA ILE A 485 24.61 -11.88 -35.57
C ILE A 485 25.37 -11.95 -34.26
N THR A 486 25.29 -10.87 -33.49
CA THR A 486 25.84 -10.81 -32.12
C THR A 486 24.81 -11.31 -31.11
N LEU A 487 25.25 -11.59 -29.87
CA LEU A 487 24.34 -11.95 -28.78
C LEU A 487 23.22 -10.91 -28.58
N ARG A 488 23.56 -9.62 -28.64
CA ARG A 488 22.60 -8.51 -28.56
C ARG A 488 21.56 -8.56 -29.69
N ASP A 489 21.99 -8.87 -30.91
CA ASP A 489 21.11 -8.94 -32.07
C ASP A 489 20.15 -10.14 -31.95
N GLY A 490 20.65 -11.28 -31.45
CA GLY A 490 19.84 -12.47 -31.18
C GLY A 490 18.83 -12.26 -30.04
N LEU A 491 19.25 -11.64 -28.93
CA LEU A 491 18.35 -11.28 -27.83
C LEU A 491 17.24 -10.33 -28.29
N PHE A 492 17.56 -9.32 -29.10
CA PHE A 492 16.56 -8.41 -29.66
C PHE A 492 15.51 -9.15 -30.51
N GLU A 493 15.93 -10.06 -31.39
CA GLU A 493 15.01 -10.86 -32.21
C GLU A 493 14.17 -11.84 -31.38
N ALA A 494 14.77 -12.46 -30.36
CA ALA A 494 14.07 -13.38 -29.47
C ALA A 494 13.01 -12.66 -28.63
N ILE A 495 13.34 -11.50 -28.05
CA ILE A 495 12.39 -10.66 -27.30
C ILE A 495 11.26 -10.20 -28.22
N LEU A 496 11.58 -9.74 -29.44
CA LEU A 496 10.56 -9.32 -30.40
C LEU A 496 9.67 -10.48 -30.85
N HIS A 497 10.24 -11.66 -31.07
CA HIS A 497 9.49 -12.85 -31.42
C HIS A 497 8.52 -13.25 -30.30
N ALA A 498 9.03 -13.37 -29.06
CA ALA A 498 8.22 -13.67 -27.88
C ALA A 498 7.15 -12.60 -27.59
N ALA A 499 7.37 -11.35 -28.00
CA ALA A 499 6.34 -10.32 -27.92
C ALA A 499 5.27 -10.45 -29.01
N LEU A 500 5.51 -11.16 -30.12
CA LEU A 500 4.58 -11.25 -31.26
C LEU A 500 3.85 -12.60 -31.36
N THR A 501 4.25 -13.58 -30.56
CA THR A 501 3.73 -14.96 -30.54
C THR A 501 3.30 -15.32 -29.14
#